data_AF-A0A219B3Q1-F1
#
_entry.id   AF-A0A219B3Q1-F1
#
_cell.length_a   1.000
_cell.length_b   1.000
_cell.length_c   1.000
_cell.angle_alpha   90.00
_cell.angle_beta   90.00
_cell.angle_gamma   90.00
#
_symmetry.space_group_name_H-M   'P 1'
#
loop_
_entity.id
_entity.type
_entity.pdbx_description
1 polymer ?
#
loop_
_entity_poly.entity_id
_entity_poly.type
_entity_poly.pdbx_seq_one_letter_code
_entity_poly.pdbx_strand_id
1 'polypeptide(L)'
;MILSRTMTGAAVALCIAAPAAAQQQPFGGLSPEGRARLAGAMSAEPSPGYSAKVAQARSRVLDLLGADDLDIDEIAEAQQQERELVMKEHARAHARMRDAYEDLSASDRKAFAQALKLREQRLRAQMAQAKDRMEAIDRLMRYQAQRVAEIQQQQRARARAARQVSEQQ
;
A
#
# COMPACT_ATOMS: atom_id res chain seq x y z
N MET A 1 -49.32 8.75 -0.75
CA MET A 1 -48.24 9.41 -1.51
C MET A 1 -47.68 10.53 -0.66
N ILE A 2 -46.48 10.38 -0.12
CA ILE A 2 -45.47 11.43 0.11
C ILE A 2 -44.16 10.68 0.45
N LEU A 3 -43.17 10.93 -0.40
CA LEU A 3 -41.81 10.45 -0.32
C LEU A 3 -41.08 11.12 0.86
N SER A 4 -40.13 10.42 1.49
CA SER A 4 -38.82 11.02 1.81
C SER A 4 -37.80 9.93 2.09
N ARG A 5 -36.99 9.69 1.05
CA ARG A 5 -35.91 8.73 0.94
C ARG A 5 -34.63 9.35 1.50
N THR A 6 -33.92 8.54 2.28
CA THR A 6 -32.46 8.33 2.32
C THR A 6 -31.52 9.48 2.63
N MET A 7 -30.69 9.18 3.64
CA MET A 7 -29.36 9.70 3.90
C MET A 7 -28.48 9.81 2.65
N THR A 8 -27.80 10.94 2.52
CA THR A 8 -26.62 11.16 1.67
C THR A 8 -25.71 12.03 2.53
N GLY A 9 -24.54 11.60 3.01
CA GLY A 9 -23.47 10.98 2.26
C GLY A 9 -22.43 12.05 1.92
N ALA A 10 -21.76 12.61 2.93
CA ALA A 10 -20.62 13.52 2.74
C ALA A 10 -19.33 12.71 2.74
N ALA A 11 -19.10 11.96 1.66
CA ALA A 11 -17.78 11.38 1.39
C ALA A 11 -16.86 12.52 0.91
N VAL A 12 -15.91 12.88 1.77
CA VAL A 12 -14.81 13.79 1.43
C VAL A 12 -13.95 13.10 0.37
N ALA A 13 -14.15 13.48 -0.90
CA ALA A 13 -13.25 13.13 -1.98
C ALA A 13 -11.95 13.92 -1.82
N LEU A 14 -11.00 13.34 -1.08
CA LEU A 14 -9.62 13.81 -1.02
C LEU A 14 -8.94 13.47 -2.36
N CYS A 15 -9.26 14.23 -3.40
CA CYS A 15 -8.56 14.20 -4.69
C CYS A 15 -7.14 14.74 -4.49
N ILE A 16 -6.24 13.90 -3.98
CA ILE A 16 -4.80 14.12 -4.11
C ILE A 16 -4.48 13.82 -5.58
N ALA A 17 -4.44 14.86 -6.41
CA ALA A 17 -3.84 14.79 -7.72
C ALA A 17 -2.38 14.34 -7.56
N ALA A 18 -2.11 13.07 -7.85
CA ALA A 18 -0.75 12.59 -7.99
C ALA A 18 -0.10 13.40 -9.12
N PRO A 19 1.07 14.04 -8.90
CA PRO A 19 1.76 14.71 -9.98
C PRO A 19 2.03 13.69 -11.08
N ALA A 20 1.65 14.03 -12.31
CA ALA A 20 1.91 13.25 -13.51
C ALA A 20 3.40 12.92 -13.54
N ALA A 21 3.75 11.69 -13.14
CA ALA A 21 5.10 11.20 -13.26
C ALA A 21 5.41 11.19 -14.76
N ALA A 22 6.33 12.08 -15.17
CA ALA A 22 6.93 12.05 -16.49
C ALA A 22 7.23 10.58 -16.83
N GLN A 23 6.72 10.11 -17.97
CA GLN A 23 6.97 8.78 -18.50
C GLN A 23 8.46 8.62 -18.79
N GLN A 24 9.27 8.43 -17.74
CA GLN A 24 10.62 7.93 -17.89
C GLN A 24 10.47 6.50 -18.36
N GLN A 25 10.66 6.31 -19.67
CA GLN A 25 10.82 5.01 -20.28
C GLN A 25 11.71 4.15 -19.35
N PRO A 26 11.20 3.02 -18.84
CA PRO A 26 12.02 2.19 -17.99
C PRO A 26 13.26 1.81 -18.81
N PHE A 27 14.44 2.00 -18.21
CA PHE A 27 15.73 1.64 -18.78
C PHE A 27 16.25 2.50 -19.95
N GLY A 28 16.15 3.83 -19.86
CA GLY A 28 16.64 4.78 -20.88
C GLY A 28 18.14 4.73 -21.28
N GLY A 29 18.94 3.81 -20.72
CA GLY A 29 20.33 3.55 -21.12
C GLY A 29 20.55 2.23 -21.85
N LEU A 30 19.50 1.44 -22.07
CA LEU A 30 19.58 0.16 -22.79
C LEU A 30 19.45 0.35 -24.30
N SER A 31 20.13 -0.50 -25.06
CA SER A 31 19.88 -0.69 -26.48
C SER A 31 18.41 -1.05 -26.75
N PRO A 32 17.86 -0.78 -27.96
CA PRO A 32 16.53 -1.22 -28.33
C PRO A 32 16.33 -2.74 -28.18
N GLU A 33 17.34 -3.53 -28.54
CA GLU A 33 17.33 -4.99 -28.40
C GLU A 33 17.34 -5.42 -26.93
N GLY A 34 18.19 -4.82 -26.10
CA GLY A 34 18.23 -5.09 -24.67
C GLY A 34 16.93 -4.73 -23.96
N ARG A 35 16.28 -3.63 -24.38
CA ARG A 35 14.94 -3.26 -23.91
C ARG A 35 13.89 -4.29 -24.32
N ALA A 36 13.90 -4.76 -25.56
CA ALA A 36 12.94 -5.75 -26.03
C ALA A 36 13.08 -7.09 -25.27
N ARG A 37 14.32 -7.56 -25.04
CA ARG A 37 14.60 -8.78 -24.27
C ARG A 37 14.10 -8.67 -22.84
N LEU A 38 14.45 -7.59 -22.15
CA LEU A 38 14.01 -7.36 -20.77
C LEU A 38 12.51 -7.12 -20.68
N ALA A 39 11.92 -6.39 -21.63
CA ALA A 39 10.48 -6.20 -21.70
C ALA A 39 9.75 -7.53 -21.87
N GLY A 40 10.23 -8.42 -22.76
CA GLY A 40 9.64 -9.76 -22.93
C GLY A 40 9.74 -10.61 -21.66
N ALA A 41 10.88 -10.57 -20.96
CA ALA A 41 11.06 -11.30 -19.70
C ALA A 41 10.19 -10.74 -18.56
N MET A 42 9.97 -9.42 -18.54
CA MET A 42 9.14 -8.74 -17.54
C MET A 42 7.64 -8.77 -17.84
N SER A 43 7.25 -8.75 -19.13
CA SER A 43 5.86 -8.73 -19.58
C SER A 43 5.29 -10.11 -19.84
N ALA A 44 6.11 -11.17 -19.83
CA ALA A 44 5.61 -12.53 -19.87
C ALA A 44 4.59 -12.67 -18.75
N GLU A 45 3.32 -12.81 -19.14
CA GLU A 45 2.20 -12.82 -18.21
C GLU A 45 2.50 -13.84 -17.10
N PRO A 46 2.22 -13.51 -15.83
CA PRO A 46 2.21 -14.52 -14.80
C PRO A 46 1.33 -15.65 -15.33
N SER A 47 1.83 -16.89 -15.33
CA SER A 47 1.11 -18.03 -15.89
C SER A 47 -0.37 -17.91 -15.49
N PRO A 48 -1.32 -17.86 -16.44
CA PRO A 48 -2.68 -17.38 -16.15
C PRO A 48 -3.34 -18.11 -14.98
N GLY A 49 -3.00 -19.39 -14.78
CA GLY A 49 -3.49 -20.19 -13.66
C GLY A 49 -2.80 -19.96 -12.32
N TYR A 50 -1.65 -19.28 -12.27
CA TYR A 50 -0.84 -19.12 -11.07
C TYR A 50 -1.14 -17.83 -10.31
N SER A 51 -1.31 -16.71 -11.04
CA SER A 51 -1.81 -15.46 -10.46
C SER A 51 -3.20 -15.67 -9.82
N ALA A 52 -4.07 -16.42 -10.50
CA ALA A 52 -5.38 -16.81 -9.99
C ALA A 52 -5.28 -17.67 -8.70
N LYS A 53 -4.32 -18.59 -8.62
CA LYS A 53 -4.10 -19.42 -7.42
C LYS A 53 -3.61 -18.62 -6.22
N VAL A 54 -2.70 -17.66 -6.42
CA VAL A 54 -2.26 -16.75 -5.35
C VAL A 54 -3.44 -15.89 -4.89
N ALA A 55 -4.23 -15.35 -5.82
CA ALA A 55 -5.42 -14.57 -5.49
C ALA A 55 -6.46 -15.40 -4.71
N GLN A 56 -6.69 -16.65 -5.11
CA GLN A 56 -7.58 -17.58 -4.42
C GLN A 56 -7.07 -17.91 -3.00
N ALA A 57 -5.78 -18.19 -2.84
CA ALA A 57 -5.18 -18.44 -1.53
C ALA A 57 -5.31 -17.22 -0.61
N ARG A 58 -5.10 -16.01 -1.15
CA ARG A 58 -5.34 -14.76 -0.41
C ARG A 58 -6.80 -14.58 -0.02
N SER A 59 -7.74 -14.87 -0.93
CA SER A 59 -9.18 -14.82 -0.61
C SER A 59 -9.48 -15.70 0.58
N ARG A 60 -8.98 -16.94 0.59
CA ARG A 60 -9.16 -17.86 1.73
C ARG A 60 -8.64 -17.28 3.04
N VAL A 61 -7.45 -16.66 3.04
CA VAL A 61 -6.92 -16.00 4.25
C VAL A 61 -7.85 -14.88 4.73
N LEU A 62 -8.38 -14.07 3.81
CA LEU A 62 -9.31 -12.99 4.15
C LEU A 62 -10.67 -13.50 4.65
N ASP A 63 -11.17 -14.58 4.07
CA ASP A 63 -12.43 -15.22 4.49
C ASP A 63 -12.30 -15.77 5.91
N LEU A 64 -11.18 -16.42 6.24
CA LEU A 64 -10.90 -16.93 7.60
C LEU A 64 -10.74 -15.80 8.62
N LEU A 65 -10.12 -14.68 8.24
CA LEU A 65 -10.01 -13.50 9.10
C LEU A 65 -11.35 -12.79 9.34
N GLY A 66 -12.32 -12.96 8.43
CA GLY A 66 -13.65 -12.37 8.51
C GLY A 66 -14.69 -13.28 9.18
N ALA A 67 -14.31 -14.48 9.62
CA ALA A 67 -15.20 -15.42 10.28
C ALA A 67 -15.58 -14.95 11.70
N ASP A 68 -16.75 -15.39 12.18
CA ASP A 68 -17.24 -15.05 13.53
C ASP A 68 -16.33 -15.63 14.63
N ASP A 69 -15.78 -16.83 14.40
CA ASP A 69 -14.80 -17.49 15.25
C ASP A 69 -13.44 -17.57 14.55
N LEU A 70 -12.38 -17.15 15.24
CA LEU A 70 -11.02 -17.13 14.71
C LEU A 70 -10.29 -18.44 15.01
N ASP A 71 -10.06 -19.25 13.97
CA ASP A 71 -9.15 -20.39 14.01
C ASP A 71 -7.74 -19.95 13.55
N ILE A 72 -6.86 -19.74 14.53
CA ILE A 72 -5.50 -19.25 14.29
C ILE A 72 -4.64 -20.29 13.55
N ASP A 73 -4.86 -21.58 13.79
CA ASP A 73 -4.09 -22.64 13.15
C ASP A 73 -4.48 -22.75 11.67
N GLU A 74 -5.79 -22.69 11.36
CA GLU A 74 -6.24 -22.69 9.97
C GLU A 74 -5.76 -21.43 9.21
N ILE A 75 -5.78 -20.26 9.85
CA ILE A 75 -5.24 -19.03 9.25
C ILE A 75 -3.74 -19.19 8.97
N ALA A 76 -2.97 -19.74 9.91
CA ALA A 76 -1.54 -19.95 9.74
C ALA A 76 -1.24 -20.89 8.56
N GLU A 77 -2.00 -21.98 8.41
CA GLU A 77 -1.91 -22.89 7.28
C GLU A 77 -2.26 -22.22 5.95
N ALA A 78 -3.37 -21.47 5.90
CA ALA A 78 -3.77 -20.74 4.70
C ALA A 78 -2.72 -19.70 4.26
N GLN A 79 -2.14 -18.97 5.22
CA GLN A 79 -1.05 -18.03 4.93
C GLN A 79 0.21 -18.74 4.46
N GLN A 80 0.53 -19.93 5.00
CA GLN A 80 1.67 -20.72 4.55
C GLN A 80 1.49 -21.17 3.10
N GLN A 81 0.29 -21.61 2.73
CA GLN A 81 -0.04 -21.97 1.35
C GLN A 81 0.08 -20.77 0.40
N GLU A 82 -0.40 -19.58 0.80
CA GLU A 82 -0.21 -18.36 0.01
C GLU A 82 1.28 -18.05 -0.20
N ARG A 83 2.08 -18.08 0.88
CA ARG A 83 3.53 -17.81 0.81
C ARG A 83 4.24 -18.78 -0.13
N GLU A 84 3.95 -20.07 -0.03
CA GLU A 84 4.54 -21.07 -0.92
C GLU A 84 4.21 -20.82 -2.39
N LEU A 85 2.97 -20.41 -2.66
CA LEU A 85 2.57 -20.06 -4.01
C LEU A 85 3.36 -18.86 -4.50
N VAL A 86 3.39 -17.76 -3.73
CA VAL A 86 4.11 -16.53 -4.05
C VAL A 86 5.61 -16.80 -4.30
N MET A 87 6.26 -17.59 -3.45
CA MET A 87 7.69 -17.91 -3.58
C MET A 87 8.00 -18.68 -4.87
N LYS A 88 7.14 -19.62 -5.25
CA LYS A 88 7.27 -20.36 -6.51
C LYS A 88 7.11 -19.46 -7.73
N GLU A 89 6.20 -18.49 -7.73
CA GLU A 89 6.10 -17.53 -8.84
C GLU A 89 7.30 -16.59 -8.89
N HIS A 90 7.76 -16.11 -7.73
CA HIS A 90 9.01 -15.35 -7.64
C HIS A 90 10.18 -16.13 -8.23
N ALA A 91 10.36 -17.40 -7.86
CA ALA A 91 11.43 -18.24 -8.41
C ALA A 91 11.35 -18.36 -9.93
N ARG A 92 10.15 -18.53 -10.49
CA ARG A 92 9.93 -18.57 -11.95
C ARG A 92 10.27 -17.25 -12.62
N ALA A 93 9.83 -16.13 -12.05
CA ALA A 93 10.16 -14.80 -12.56
C ALA A 93 11.68 -14.55 -12.52
N HIS A 94 12.36 -14.98 -11.44
CA HIS A 94 13.81 -14.89 -11.33
C HIS A 94 14.53 -15.73 -12.38
N ALA A 95 14.07 -16.96 -12.64
CA ALA A 95 14.62 -17.79 -13.71
C ALA A 95 14.50 -17.10 -15.08
N ARG A 96 13.30 -16.60 -15.44
CA ARG A 96 13.08 -15.86 -16.69
C ARG A 96 13.99 -14.64 -16.83
N MET A 97 14.13 -13.86 -15.75
CA MET A 97 14.99 -12.68 -15.75
C MET A 97 16.47 -13.05 -15.86
N ARG A 98 16.90 -14.16 -15.22
CA ARG A 98 18.28 -14.64 -15.34
C ARG A 98 18.61 -14.99 -16.79
N ASP A 99 17.75 -15.76 -17.44
CA ASP A 99 17.95 -16.15 -18.83
C ASP A 99 18.02 -14.90 -19.74
N ALA A 100 17.19 -13.88 -19.46
CA ALA A 100 17.27 -12.60 -20.16
C ALA A 100 18.60 -11.85 -19.91
N TYR A 101 19.22 -11.96 -18.73
CA TYR A 101 20.50 -11.32 -18.44
C TYR A 101 21.68 -11.97 -19.14
N GLU A 102 21.64 -13.28 -19.34
CA GLU A 102 22.67 -14.03 -20.08
C GLU A 102 22.78 -13.54 -21.52
N ASP A 103 21.63 -13.27 -22.13
CA ASP A 103 21.48 -12.79 -23.51
C ASP A 103 21.80 -11.30 -23.72
N LEU A 104 21.98 -10.51 -22.66
CA LEU A 104 22.29 -9.09 -22.77
C LEU A 104 23.77 -8.86 -23.13
N SER A 105 24.03 -7.77 -23.86
CA SER A 105 25.39 -7.28 -24.05
C SER A 105 26.00 -6.80 -22.72
N ALA A 106 27.33 -6.74 -22.64
CA ALA A 106 28.01 -6.24 -21.44
C ALA A 106 27.69 -4.76 -21.14
N SER A 107 27.49 -3.93 -22.17
CA SER A 107 27.05 -2.54 -22.03
C SER A 107 25.63 -2.46 -21.50
N ASP A 108 24.72 -3.28 -22.01
CA ASP A 108 23.32 -3.30 -21.59
C ASP A 108 23.17 -3.78 -20.13
N ARG A 109 23.93 -4.80 -19.71
CA ARG A 109 23.95 -5.22 -18.30
C ARG A 109 24.40 -4.09 -17.37
N LYS A 110 25.41 -3.32 -17.76
CA LYS A 110 25.88 -2.16 -16.97
C LYS A 110 24.82 -1.06 -16.90
N ALA A 111 24.20 -0.73 -18.03
CA ALA A 111 23.14 0.27 -18.10
C ALA A 111 21.91 -0.14 -17.25
N PHE A 112 21.51 -1.42 -17.34
CA PHE A 112 20.45 -1.98 -16.51
C PHE A 112 20.77 -1.90 -15.01
N ALA A 113 21.98 -2.30 -14.61
CA ALA A 113 22.41 -2.24 -13.21
C ALA A 113 22.41 -0.79 -12.67
N GLN A 114 22.84 0.19 -13.47
CA GLN A 114 22.77 1.60 -13.10
C GLN A 114 21.32 2.09 -12.96
N ALA A 115 20.45 1.71 -13.90
CA ALA A 115 19.03 2.04 -13.84
C ALA A 115 18.36 1.47 -12.58
N LEU A 116 18.70 0.23 -12.18
CA LEU A 116 18.19 -0.39 -10.96
C LEU A 116 18.69 0.33 -9.70
N LYS A 117 19.98 0.68 -9.61
CA LYS A 117 20.51 1.45 -8.47
C LYS A 117 19.81 2.80 -8.32
N LEU A 118 19.58 3.50 -9.42
CA LEU A 118 18.89 4.78 -9.40
C LEU A 118 17.42 4.62 -8.94
N ARG A 119 16.75 3.57 -9.42
CA ARG A 119 15.39 3.25 -8.99
C ARG A 119 15.32 2.92 -7.50
N GLU A 120 16.26 2.11 -7.00
CA GLU A 120 16.36 1.75 -5.58
C GLU A 120 16.57 2.99 -4.70
N GLN A 121 17.46 3.90 -5.11
CA GLN A 121 17.67 5.18 -4.42
C GLN A 121 16.39 6.02 -4.36
N ARG A 122 15.66 6.13 -5.47
CA ARG A 122 14.37 6.85 -5.51
C ARG A 122 13.33 6.20 -4.60
N LEU A 123 13.23 4.87 -4.62
CA LEU A 123 12.30 4.14 -3.74
C LEU A 123 12.65 4.37 -2.26
N ARG A 124 13.93 4.28 -1.89
CA ARG A 124 14.37 4.60 -0.52
C ARG A 124 13.99 6.02 -0.11
N ALA A 125 14.21 7.00 -0.99
CA ALA A 125 13.84 8.39 -0.73
C ALA A 125 12.32 8.57 -0.55
N GLN A 126 11.52 7.90 -1.38
CA GLN A 126 10.05 7.91 -1.25
C GLN A 126 9.58 7.27 0.07
N MET A 127 10.19 6.15 0.48
CA MET A 127 9.86 5.50 1.75
C MET A 127 10.22 6.38 2.95
N ALA A 128 11.38 7.05 2.91
CA ALA A 128 11.76 8.01 3.94
C ALA A 128 10.73 9.16 4.05
N GLN A 129 10.36 9.77 2.91
CA GLN A 129 9.34 10.81 2.88
C GLN A 129 7.98 10.33 3.38
N ALA A 130 7.58 9.11 3.03
CA ALA A 130 6.32 8.52 3.51
C ALA A 130 6.34 8.35 5.04
N LYS A 131 7.47 7.90 5.60
CA LYS A 131 7.66 7.80 7.05
C LYS A 131 7.54 9.16 7.73
N ASP A 132 8.23 10.18 7.22
CA ASP A 132 8.18 11.54 7.79
C ASP A 132 6.76 12.12 7.76
N ARG A 133 6.02 11.87 6.67
CA ARG A 133 4.61 12.28 6.55
C ARG A 133 3.73 11.59 7.58
N MET A 134 3.92 10.28 7.79
CA MET A 134 3.16 9.52 8.78
C MET A 134 3.43 10.04 10.19
N GLU A 135 4.69 10.29 10.54
CA GLU A 135 5.06 10.88 11.83
C GLU A 135 4.45 12.28 12.03
N ALA A 136 4.40 13.11 10.98
CA ALA A 136 3.77 14.42 11.04
C ALA A 136 2.24 14.32 11.27
N ILE A 137 1.58 13.39 10.59
CA ILE A 137 0.15 13.11 10.78
C ILE A 137 -0.11 12.63 12.22
N ASP A 138 0.70 11.72 12.75
CA ASP A 138 0.56 11.23 14.12
C ASP A 138 0.75 12.33 15.17
N ARG A 139 1.65 13.29 14.91
CA ARG A 139 1.81 14.47 15.79
C ARG A 139 0.59 15.38 15.72
N LEU A 140 0.06 15.63 14.52
CA LEU A 140 -1.15 16.45 14.33
C LEU A 140 -2.35 15.81 15.05
N MET A 141 -2.55 14.50 14.90
CA MET A 141 -3.65 13.77 15.53
C MET A 141 -3.56 13.84 17.06
N ARG A 142 -2.36 13.67 17.63
CA ARG A 142 -2.15 13.83 19.09
C ARG A 142 -2.46 15.25 19.56
N TYR A 143 -2.03 16.26 18.81
CA TYR A 143 -2.32 17.66 19.13
C TYR A 143 -3.84 17.95 19.08
N GLN A 144 -4.54 17.47 18.06
CA GLN A 144 -5.99 17.62 17.96
C GLN A 144 -6.73 16.90 19.09
N ALA A 145 -6.31 15.69 19.46
CA ALA A 145 -6.89 14.96 20.59
C ALA A 145 -6.72 15.72 21.91
N GLN A 146 -5.56 16.31 22.16
CA GLN A 146 -5.31 17.16 23.34
C GLN A 146 -6.23 18.39 23.35
N ARG A 147 -6.34 19.10 22.22
CA ARG A 147 -7.23 20.27 22.07
C ARG A 147 -8.69 19.93 22.35
N VAL A 148 -9.18 18.80 21.83
CA VAL A 148 -10.54 18.35 22.09
C VAL A 148 -10.75 18.01 23.57
N ALA A 149 -9.78 17.35 24.20
CA ALA A 149 -9.84 17.03 25.62
C ALA A 149 -9.88 18.29 26.50
N GLU A 150 -9.08 19.32 26.19
CA GLU A 150 -9.09 20.61 26.88
C GLU A 150 -10.45 21.31 26.77
N ILE A 151 -11.03 21.35 25.56
CA ILE A 151 -12.36 21.95 25.33
C ILE A 151 -13.43 21.22 26.15
N GLN A 152 -13.41 19.88 26.15
CA GLN A 152 -14.35 19.08 26.95
C GLN A 152 -14.18 19.33 28.46
N GLN A 153 -12.95 19.44 28.95
CA GLN A 153 -12.70 19.77 30.35
C GLN A 153 -13.22 21.16 30.72
N GLN A 154 -12.99 22.18 29.88
CA GLN A 154 -13.51 23.53 30.11
C GLN A 154 -15.05 23.54 30.11
N GLN A 155 -15.70 22.83 29.19
CA GLN A 155 -17.16 22.72 29.17
C GLN A 155 -17.69 22.04 30.44
N ARG A 156 -17.05 20.96 30.89
CA ARG A 156 -17.41 20.29 32.16
C ARG A 156 -17.23 21.20 33.36
N ALA A 157 -16.13 21.96 33.43
CA ALA A 157 -15.87 22.92 34.50
C ALA A 157 -16.92 24.04 34.53
N ARG A 158 -17.28 24.60 33.37
CA ARG A 158 -18.35 25.61 33.24
C ARG A 158 -19.71 25.06 33.66
N ALA A 159 -20.05 23.84 33.23
CA ALA A 159 -21.31 23.20 33.62
C ALA A 159 -21.40 22.96 35.13
N ARG A 160 -20.28 22.59 35.79
CA ARG A 160 -20.22 22.44 37.25
C ARG A 160 -20.37 23.79 37.97
N ALA A 161 -19.67 24.82 37.51
CA ALA A 161 -19.78 26.16 38.07
C ALA A 161 -21.21 26.72 37.94
N ALA A 162 -21.86 26.53 36.79
CA ALA A 162 -23.24 26.95 36.58
C ALA A 162 -24.23 26.26 37.54
N ARG A 163 -24.02 24.98 37.86
CA ARG A 163 -24.85 24.25 38.84
C ARG A 163 -24.66 24.75 40.27
N GLN A 164 -23.43 25.06 40.66
CA GLN A 164 -23.15 25.61 42.00
C GLN A 164 -23.78 27.00 42.20
N VAL A 165 -23.81 27.83 41.15
CA VAL A 165 -24.49 29.14 41.21
C VAL A 165 -26.01 28.98 41.34
N SER A 166 -26.62 27.98 40.69
CA SER A 166 -28.05 27.73 40.82
C SER A 166 -28.47 27.12 42.17
N GLU A 167 -27.56 26.47 42.89
CA GLU A 167 -27.83 25.87 44.21
C GLU A 167 -27.69 26.87 45.38
N GLN A 168 -27.13 28.07 45.11
CA GLN A 168 -26.93 29.13 46.11
C GLN A 168 -27.99 30.26 46.05
N GLN A 169 -28.98 30.14 45.17
CA GLN A 169 -30.14 31.05 45.05
C GLN A 169 -31.39 30.37 45.61
#